data_AF-A0AAN8EZV9-F1
#
_entry.id   AF-A0AAN8EZV9-F1
#
_cell.length_a   1.000
_cell.length_b   1.000
_cell.length_c   1.000
_cell.angle_alpha   90.00
_cell.angle_beta   90.00
_cell.angle_gamma   90.00
#
_symmetry.space_group_name_H-M   'P 1'
#
loop_
_entity.id
_entity.type
_entity.pdbx_description
1 polymer ?
#
loop_
_entity_poly.entity_id
_entity_poly.type
_entity_poly.pdbx_seq_one_letter_code
_entity_poly.pdbx_strand_id
1 'polypeptide(L)'
;MQRLECHVKKYNWGKRGTESEVARLFAAGHRNFEVDEDETYAELWMGTHPDGPAVLSNSATRLSSFIAKSHSAGYLSNNNWKEDIHLPFIMKVMSIARSLSLQVHP
;
A
#
# COMPACT_ATOMS: atom_id res chain seq x y z
N MET A 1 9.25 7.42 -14.24
CA MET A 1 8.11 6.70 -13.66
C MET A 1 8.64 5.46 -12.95
N GLN A 2 8.18 5.16 -11.73
CA GLN A 2 8.63 4.01 -10.93
C GLN A 2 7.45 3.06 -10.67
N ARG A 3 7.65 1.75 -10.84
CA ARG A 3 6.65 0.73 -10.44
C ARG A 3 6.83 0.41 -8.96
N LEU A 4 5.72 0.30 -8.24
CA LEU A 4 5.71 0.00 -6.81
C LEU A 4 5.20 -1.42 -6.58
N GLU A 5 5.84 -2.12 -5.66
CA GLU A 5 5.27 -3.26 -4.97
C GLU A 5 4.62 -2.73 -3.69
N CYS A 6 3.32 -2.96 -3.60
CA CYS A 6 2.46 -2.40 -2.57
C CYS A 6 2.11 -3.48 -1.55
N HIS A 7 1.42 -3.10 -0.48
CA HIS A 7 1.16 -4.02 0.62
C HIS A 7 -0.32 -4.37 0.73
N VAL A 8 -0.65 -5.64 0.89
CA VAL A 8 -2.03 -6.10 1.08
C VAL A 8 -2.28 -6.46 2.54
N LYS A 9 -3.36 -5.93 3.12
CA LYS A 9 -3.88 -6.33 4.43
C LYS A 9 -5.00 -7.34 4.25
N LYS A 10 -4.86 -8.47 4.93
CA LYS A 10 -5.77 -9.63 4.89
C LYS A 10 -6.70 -9.65 6.10
N TYR A 11 -7.46 -8.58 6.30
CA TYR A 11 -8.39 -8.50 7.42
C TYR A 11 -9.65 -9.34 7.17
N ASN A 12 -10.15 -10.01 8.21
CA ASN A 12 -11.30 -10.93 8.14
C ASN A 12 -12.61 -10.30 7.61
N TRP A 13 -12.70 -8.97 7.56
CA TRP A 13 -13.86 -8.26 6.99
C TRP A 13 -13.79 -8.10 5.46
N GLY A 14 -12.63 -8.41 4.85
CA GLY A 14 -12.40 -8.31 3.41
C GLY A 14 -13.12 -9.40 2.61
N LYS A 15 -13.32 -9.14 1.32
CA LYS A 15 -13.76 -10.18 0.36
C LYS A 15 -12.69 -11.26 0.22
N ARG A 16 -13.13 -12.49 -0.05
CA ARG A 16 -12.23 -13.63 -0.24
C ARG A 16 -11.81 -13.79 -1.69
N GLY A 17 -10.62 -14.35 -1.88
CA GLY A 17 -10.21 -14.84 -3.19
C GLY A 17 -10.36 -13.84 -4.31
N THR A 18 -10.73 -14.35 -5.48
CA THR A 18 -10.96 -13.56 -6.70
C THR A 18 -12.20 -12.68 -6.65
N GLU A 19 -13.09 -12.82 -5.65
CA GLU A 19 -14.19 -11.87 -5.43
C GLU A 19 -13.68 -10.51 -4.93
N SER A 20 -12.49 -10.46 -4.35
CA SER A 20 -11.85 -9.23 -3.90
C SER A 20 -11.22 -8.46 -5.04
N GLU A 21 -11.63 -7.19 -5.20
CA GLU A 21 -10.95 -6.26 -6.11
C GLU A 21 -9.49 -6.04 -5.69
N VAL A 22 -9.20 -6.06 -4.38
CA VAL A 22 -7.82 -5.98 -3.87
C VAL A 22 -6.99 -7.16 -4.37
N ALA A 23 -7.53 -8.39 -4.31
CA ALA A 23 -6.83 -9.57 -4.81
C ALA A 23 -6.58 -9.50 -6.32
N ARG A 24 -7.61 -9.15 -7.10
CA ARG A 24 -7.50 -9.04 -8.57
C ARG A 24 -6.50 -7.98 -9.01
N LEU A 25 -6.56 -6.78 -8.41
CA LEU A 25 -5.62 -5.70 -8.72
C LEU A 25 -4.20 -6.08 -8.32
N PHE A 26 -4.03 -6.72 -7.15
CA PHE A 26 -2.72 -7.13 -6.69
C PHE A 26 -2.11 -8.20 -7.61
N ALA A 27 -2.88 -9.21 -8.01
CA ALA A 27 -2.46 -10.24 -8.96
C ALA A 27 -2.11 -9.67 -10.34
N ALA A 28 -2.92 -8.75 -10.88
CA ALA A 28 -2.61 -8.06 -12.13
C ALA A 28 -1.28 -7.25 -12.04
N GLY A 29 -0.96 -6.77 -10.85
CA GLY A 29 0.26 -6.02 -10.55
C GLY A 29 1.50 -6.89 -10.24
N HIS A 30 1.35 -8.18 -9.90
CA HIS A 30 2.44 -9.01 -9.38
C HIS A 30 2.45 -10.38 -10.07
N ARG A 31 3.39 -10.59 -11.00
CA ARG A 31 3.43 -11.78 -11.87
C ARG A 31 3.57 -13.12 -11.12
N ASN A 32 4.12 -13.10 -9.91
CA ASN A 32 4.37 -14.29 -9.11
C ASN A 32 3.37 -14.44 -7.95
N PHE A 33 2.29 -13.66 -7.96
CA PHE A 33 1.27 -13.73 -6.94
C PHE A 33 0.07 -14.53 -7.46
N GLU A 34 -0.24 -15.61 -6.76
CA GLU A 34 -1.46 -16.39 -6.97
C GLU A 34 -2.47 -16.01 -5.88
N VAL A 35 -3.72 -15.81 -6.31
CA VAL A 35 -4.82 -15.51 -5.39
C VAL A 35 -5.21 -16.81 -4.68
N ASP A 36 -5.22 -16.77 -3.36
CA ASP A 36 -5.74 -17.84 -2.51
C ASP A 36 -7.24 -17.62 -2.33
N GLU A 37 -8.06 -18.54 -2.83
CA GLU A 37 -9.52 -18.42 -2.81
C GLU A 37 -10.12 -18.47 -1.39
N ASP A 38 -9.41 -19.06 -0.42
CA ASP A 38 -9.89 -19.17 0.97
C ASP A 38 -9.50 -17.98 1.84
N GLU A 39 -8.54 -17.19 1.39
CA GLU A 39 -7.97 -16.04 2.10
C GLU A 39 -8.77 -14.75 1.90
N THR A 40 -8.76 -13.88 2.92
CA THR A 40 -9.38 -12.54 2.81
C THR A 40 -8.41 -11.49 2.31
N TYR A 41 -8.88 -10.59 1.45
CA TYR A 41 -8.09 -9.49 0.89
C TYR A 41 -8.84 -8.17 1.08
N ALA A 42 -8.46 -7.41 2.10
CA ALA A 42 -9.26 -6.32 2.63
C ALA A 42 -8.80 -4.95 2.15
N GLU A 43 -7.50 -4.64 2.25
CA GLU A 43 -6.95 -3.34 1.84
C GLU A 43 -5.67 -3.52 1.00
N LEU A 44 -5.54 -2.78 -0.09
CA LEU A 44 -4.27 -2.56 -0.81
C LEU A 44 -3.74 -1.19 -0.42
N TRP A 45 -2.56 -1.13 0.18
CA TRP A 45 -1.92 0.10 0.66
C TRP A 45 -0.84 0.55 -0.31
N MET A 46 -0.93 1.81 -0.72
CA MET A 46 0.01 2.45 -1.63
C MET A 46 0.56 3.72 -0.97
N GLY A 47 1.88 3.74 -0.77
CA GLY A 47 2.58 4.89 -0.21
C GLY A 47 3.67 4.49 0.76
N THR A 48 3.93 5.37 1.72
CA THR A 48 5.09 5.29 2.62
C THR A 48 4.72 4.93 4.05
N HIS A 49 3.52 4.40 4.29
CA HIS A 49 3.08 4.13 5.66
C HIS A 49 3.95 3.03 6.31
N PRO A 50 4.46 3.21 7.54
CA PRO A 50 5.38 2.26 8.19
C PRO A 50 4.86 0.82 8.27
N ASP A 51 3.56 0.63 8.54
CA ASP A 51 2.95 -0.71 8.64
C ASP A 51 2.77 -1.45 7.30
N GLY A 52 2.98 -0.77 6.17
CA GLY A 52 2.83 -1.35 4.84
C GLY A 52 3.59 -0.53 3.81
N PRO A 53 4.93 -0.45 3.92
CA PRO A 53 5.74 0.44 3.11
C PRO A 53 5.80 -0.12 1.68
N ALA A 54 5.45 0.69 0.69
CA ALA A 54 5.68 0.33 -0.69
C ALA A 54 7.19 0.32 -1.00
N VAL A 55 7.61 -0.57 -1.88
CA VAL A 55 8.99 -0.66 -2.38
C VAL A 55 9.03 -0.51 -3.89
N LEU A 56 10.16 -0.06 -4.43
CA LEU A 56 10.37 -0.01 -5.87
C LEU A 56 10.62 -1.43 -6.40
N SER A 57 9.87 -1.85 -7.42
CA SER A 57 9.92 -3.23 -7.95
C SER A 57 11.29 -3.65 -8.51
N ASN A 58 12.15 -2.70 -8.89
CA ASN A 58 13.45 -2.97 -9.50
C ASN A 58 14.62 -3.03 -8.50
N SER A 59 14.45 -2.52 -7.29
CA SER A 59 15.56 -2.34 -6.35
C SER A 59 15.23 -2.69 -4.91
N ALA A 60 14.00 -3.15 -4.64
CA ALA A 60 13.45 -3.40 -3.30
C ALA A 60 13.62 -2.23 -2.32
N THR A 61 13.91 -1.03 -2.83
CA THR A 61 14.13 0.17 -2.03
C THR A 61 12.79 0.70 -1.56
N ARG A 62 12.66 1.03 -0.28
CA ARG A 62 11.45 1.66 0.25
C ARG A 62 11.17 2.98 -0.48
N LEU A 63 9.90 3.21 -0.78
CA LEU A 63 9.45 4.45 -1.40
C LEU A 63 9.82 5.67 -0.54
N SER A 64 9.76 5.54 0.79
CA SER A 64 10.12 6.61 1.72
C SER A 64 11.58 7.06 1.56
N SER A 65 12.50 6.11 1.45
CA SER A 65 13.93 6.38 1.31
C SER A 65 14.25 6.88 -0.10
N PHE A 66 13.52 6.38 -1.11
CA PHE A 66 13.64 6.86 -2.47
C PHE A 66 13.22 8.34 -2.59
N ILE A 67 12.09 8.72 -1.97
CA ILE A 67 11.63 10.11 -1.95
C ILE A 67 12.64 11.01 -1.23
N ALA A 68 13.19 10.56 -0.09
CA ALA A 68 14.20 11.28 0.67
C ALA A 68 15.46 11.63 -0.14
N LYS A 69 15.83 10.78 -1.10
CA LYS A 69 16.99 10.98 -1.99
C LYS A 69 16.64 11.66 -3.32
N SER A 70 15.37 11.99 -3.54
CA SER A 70 14.91 12.60 -4.80
C SER A 70 15.08 14.13 -4.78
N HIS A 71 15.15 14.73 -5.97
CA HIS A 71 15.15 16.19 -6.12
C HIS A 71 13.90 16.86 -5.52
N SER A 72 12.81 16.12 -5.37
CA SER A 72 11.55 16.61 -4.81
C SER A 72 11.47 16.55 -3.28
N ALA A 73 12.50 16.02 -2.60
CA ALA A 73 12.54 15.87 -1.15
C ALA A 73 12.21 17.17 -0.41
N GLY A 74 12.71 18.31 -0.89
CA GLY A 74 12.47 19.62 -0.29
C GLY A 74 11.00 20.03 -0.23
N TYR A 75 10.19 19.66 -1.23
CA TYR A 75 8.77 20.01 -1.30
C TYR A 75 7.86 19.06 -0.52
N LEU A 76 8.33 17.84 -0.27
CA LEU A 76 7.58 16.78 0.40
C LEU A 76 7.98 16.62 1.87
N SER A 77 9.05 17.27 2.30
CA SER A 77 9.50 17.25 3.69
C SER A 77 8.92 18.42 4.48
N ASN A 78 8.50 18.17 5.73
CA ASN A 78 8.25 19.22 6.72
C ASN A 78 9.55 19.68 7.39
N ASN A 79 10.62 19.88 6.61
CA ASN A 79 11.96 20.32 7.03
C ASN A 79 12.75 19.39 8.00
N ASN A 80 12.30 18.15 8.18
CA ASN A 80 13.07 17.13 8.91
C ASN A 80 13.72 16.19 7.90
N TRP A 81 14.94 16.51 7.45
CA TRP A 81 15.71 15.63 6.57
C TRP A 81 16.16 14.40 7.36
N LYS A 82 15.41 13.31 7.18
CA LYS A 82 15.74 11.99 7.69
C LYS A 82 16.04 11.07 6.51
N GLU A 83 16.59 9.89 6.82
CA GLU A 83 16.81 8.80 5.87
C GLU A 83 15.53 8.38 5.12
N ASP A 84 14.36 8.77 5.63
CA ASP A 84 13.02 8.53 5.10
C ASP A 84 12.15 9.80 5.08
N ILE A 85 11.37 9.99 4.00
CA ILE A 85 10.27 10.95 3.91
C ILE A 85 8.96 10.20 3.74
N HIS A 86 7.93 10.57 4.52
CA HIS A 86 6.60 9.99 4.40
C HIS A 86 5.63 10.96 3.70
N LEU A 87 4.83 10.43 2.78
CA LEU A 87 3.75 11.16 2.14
C LEU A 87 2.70 11.59 3.17
N PRO A 88 2.10 12.79 3.02
CA PRO A 88 1.07 13.29 3.92
C PRO A 88 -0.30 12.61 3.70
N PHE A 89 -0.35 11.55 2.88
CA PHE A 89 -1.53 10.76 2.62
C PHE A 89 -1.15 9.29 2.45
N ILE A 90 -2.14 8.43 2.58
CA ILE A 90 -2.09 7.04 2.15
C ILE A 90 -3.21 6.81 1.14
N MET A 91 -2.87 6.17 0.02
CA MET A 91 -3.88 5.73 -0.94
C MET A 91 -4.21 4.26 -0.66
N LYS A 92 -5.50 3.94 -0.64
CA LYS A 92 -5.98 2.58 -0.42
C LYS A 92 -7.02 2.16 -1.44
N VAL A 93 -7.02 0.88 -1.80
CA VAL A 93 -8.21 0.19 -2.35
C VAL A 93 -8.75 -0.70 -1.25
N MET A 94 -10.07 -0.68 -1.03
CA MET A 94 -10.74 -1.52 -0.04
C MET A 94 -11.71 -2.47 -0.72
N SER A 95 -11.69 -3.75 -0.33
CA SER A 95 -12.67 -4.74 -0.81
C SER A 95 -13.44 -5.32 0.35
N ILE A 96 -14.64 -4.76 0.58
CA ILE A 96 -15.41 -4.94 1.82
C ILE A 96 -16.43 -6.07 1.64
N ALA A 97 -16.40 -7.08 2.51
CA ALA A 97 -17.42 -8.13 2.60
C ALA A 97 -18.33 -7.99 3.82
N ARG A 98 -17.86 -7.32 4.89
CA ARG A 98 -18.60 -7.11 6.14
C ARG A 98 -18.58 -5.63 6.51
N SER A 99 -19.66 -5.16 7.13
CA SER A 99 -19.74 -3.80 7.64
C SER A 99 -18.57 -3.49 8.59
N LEU A 100 -17.98 -2.32 8.42
CA LEU A 100 -16.95 -1.81 9.32
C LEU A 100 -17.58 -1.03 10.47
N SER A 101 -16.81 -0.77 11.51
CA SER A 101 -17.24 0.07 12.63
C SER A 101 -17.60 1.48 12.15
N LEU A 102 -18.62 2.09 12.76
CA LEU A 102 -18.84 3.52 12.67
C LEU A 102 -17.67 4.25 13.31
N GLN A 103 -17.07 5.20 12.60
CA GLN A 103 -15.85 5.90 13.03
C GLN A 103 -16.00 7.41 12.84
N VAL A 104 -15.38 8.17 13.74
CA VAL A 104 -15.16 9.61 13.63
C VAL A 104 -13.69 9.84 13.95
N HIS A 105 -13.00 10.62 13.12
CA HIS A 105 -11.62 11.01 13.36
C HIS A 105 -11.61 12.43 13.97
N PRO A 106 -10.76 12.70 14.99
CA PRO A 106 -10.59 14.04 15.57
C PRO A 106 -10.20 15.11 14.54
#